data_AF-A0A1I9YGS9-F1
#
_entry.id   AF-A0A1I9YGS9-F1
#
_cell.length_a   1.000
_cell.length_b   1.000
_cell.length_c   1.000
_cell.angle_alpha   90.00
_cell.angle_beta   90.00
_cell.angle_gamma   90.00
#
_symmetry.space_group_name_H-M   'P 1'
#
loop_
_entity.id
_entity.type
_entity.pdbx_description
1 polymer ?
#
loop_
_entity_poly.entity_id
_entity_poly.type
_entity_poly.pdbx_seq_one_letter_code
_entity_poly.pdbx_strand_id
1 'polypeptide(L)'
;MARVKLLPGLPVIGRWPRGAGALLFALAAGTVAFGGIASPAAHAEVAAADPIDASMRACLARADMSTTMGQVQCMDNARIGWKTAVDNAYQQLLAKLPPARRRRWEKSQSSWLASRDAEKQLLAAVFATTQGSTYVLSEADMQLQPVRDRALALRGALADASGPMPRRPRACNADARCEHAMFDLNRYYRVLESKMPAQSRPTLARAQRAWRAYLTASTPLVDEHGRIDIIGARVATIKRLSETAGNH
;
A
#
# COMPACT_ATOMS: atom_id res chain seq x y z
N MET A 1 -43.01 -37.83 39.61
CA MET A 1 -42.11 -38.95 39.23
C MET A 1 -41.01 -38.37 38.32
N ALA A 2 -39.97 -37.75 38.86
CA ALA A 2 -38.73 -38.35 39.38
C ALA A 2 -37.97 -39.20 38.35
N ARG A 3 -36.98 -38.61 37.66
CA ARG A 3 -35.53 -38.84 37.90
C ARG A 3 -34.67 -38.05 36.91
N VAL A 4 -33.99 -37.04 37.46
CA VAL A 4 -32.81 -36.39 36.90
C VAL A 4 -31.63 -37.38 36.96
N LYS A 5 -30.89 -37.54 35.86
CA LYS A 5 -29.56 -38.18 35.86
C LYS A 5 -28.49 -37.10 35.71
N LEU A 6 -27.75 -36.89 36.81
CA LEU A 6 -26.51 -36.13 36.87
C LEU A 6 -25.38 -36.91 36.18
N LEU A 7 -24.62 -36.23 35.33
CA LEU A 7 -23.30 -36.65 34.84
C LEU A 7 -22.23 -35.93 35.67
N PRO A 8 -21.25 -36.65 36.26
CA PRO A 8 -20.12 -36.03 36.95
C PRO A 8 -18.89 -35.92 36.03
N GLY A 9 -18.04 -34.94 36.32
CA GLY A 9 -16.60 -35.05 36.02
C GLY A 9 -16.00 -33.95 35.15
N LEU A 10 -15.86 -32.74 35.70
CA LEU A 10 -14.87 -31.75 35.23
C LEU A 10 -13.50 -32.12 35.81
N PRO A 11 -12.40 -32.08 35.04
CA PRO A 11 -11.07 -32.16 35.60
C PRO A 11 -10.66 -30.84 36.26
N VAL A 12 -10.10 -31.01 37.46
CA VAL A 12 -9.70 -30.03 38.45
C VAL A 12 -8.48 -29.22 38.00
N ILE A 13 -8.56 -27.91 38.22
CA ILE A 13 -7.45 -26.95 38.13
C ILE A 13 -6.39 -27.32 39.18
N GLY A 14 -5.26 -27.85 38.72
CA GLY A 14 -4.11 -28.20 39.57
C GLY A 14 -3.37 -26.95 40.07
N ARG A 15 -3.53 -26.65 41.36
CA ARG A 15 -2.69 -25.74 42.13
C ARG A 15 -1.22 -26.16 42.06
N TRP A 16 -0.33 -25.24 41.71
CA TRP A 16 1.11 -25.38 41.95
C TRP A 16 1.43 -25.19 43.45
N PRO A 17 2.11 -26.15 44.10
CA PRO A 17 2.59 -25.95 45.46
C PRO A 17 3.89 -25.14 45.45
N ARG A 18 3.91 -24.13 46.32
CA ARG A 18 5.11 -23.42 46.77
C ARG A 18 5.94 -24.38 47.61
N GLY A 19 7.09 -24.81 47.08
CA GLY A 19 8.10 -25.54 47.82
C GLY A 19 9.24 -24.60 48.22
N ALA A 20 9.25 -24.20 49.49
CA ALA A 20 10.42 -23.66 50.15
C ALA A 20 11.35 -24.84 50.49
N GLY A 21 12.59 -24.79 50.00
CA GLY A 21 13.64 -25.74 50.32
C GLY A 21 14.97 -25.01 50.42
N ALA A 22 15.33 -24.61 51.64
CA ALA A 22 16.70 -24.25 51.97
C ALA A 22 17.56 -25.51 51.91
N LEU A 23 18.79 -25.44 51.36
CA LEU A 23 19.96 -26.22 51.79
C LEU A 23 21.23 -25.70 51.09
N LEU A 24 22.16 -25.25 51.96
CA LEU A 24 23.62 -25.43 51.95
C LEU A 24 24.46 -24.79 50.82
N PHE A 25 25.16 -23.73 51.24
CA PHE A 25 26.37 -23.23 50.63
C PHE A 25 27.52 -24.25 50.81
N ALA A 26 28.01 -24.81 49.70
CA ALA A 26 29.33 -25.40 49.61
C ALA A 26 30.19 -24.50 48.72
N LEU A 27 31.18 -23.84 49.32
CA LEU A 27 32.21 -23.07 48.63
C LEU A 27 33.16 -24.04 47.91
N ALA A 28 33.01 -24.16 46.60
CA ALA A 28 34.04 -24.71 45.73
C ALA A 28 34.61 -23.57 44.87
N ALA A 29 35.85 -23.18 45.16
CA ALA A 29 36.63 -22.27 44.35
C ALA A 29 36.94 -22.95 43.01
N GLY A 30 36.11 -22.71 41.99
CA GLY A 30 36.33 -23.08 40.61
C GLY A 30 36.41 -21.82 39.76
N THR A 31 37.55 -21.59 39.13
CA THR A 31 37.79 -20.53 38.14
C THR A 31 36.72 -20.57 37.03
N VAL A 32 35.76 -19.64 37.07
CA VAL A 32 34.80 -19.43 35.98
C VAL A 32 35.49 -18.57 34.93
N ALA A 33 35.94 -19.21 33.85
CA ALA A 33 36.23 -18.51 32.61
C ALA A 33 34.94 -17.82 32.14
N PHE A 34 34.91 -16.49 32.17
CA PHE A 34 33.86 -15.68 31.54
C PHE A 34 33.94 -15.86 30.03
N GLY A 35 33.42 -16.98 29.53
CA GLY A 35 33.07 -17.15 28.13
C GLY A 35 31.84 -16.29 27.87
N GLY A 36 32.05 -15.05 27.43
CA GLY A 36 30.98 -14.19 26.94
C GLY A 36 30.29 -14.89 25.78
N ILE A 37 29.08 -15.40 26.00
CA ILE A 37 28.19 -15.80 24.93
C ILE A 37 27.78 -14.51 24.24
N ALA A 38 28.54 -14.14 23.20
CA ALA A 38 28.13 -13.13 22.25
C ALA A 38 26.83 -13.62 21.61
N SER A 39 25.71 -13.13 22.12
CA SER A 39 24.42 -13.30 21.45
C SER A 39 24.59 -12.64 20.08
N PRO A 40 24.40 -13.36 18.96
CA PRO A 40 24.41 -12.70 17.66
C PRO A 40 23.26 -11.70 17.70
N ALA A 41 23.60 -10.41 17.62
CA ALA A 41 22.61 -9.39 17.36
C ALA A 41 21.92 -9.80 16.07
N ALA A 42 20.66 -10.22 16.18
CA ALA A 42 19.80 -10.39 15.03
C ALA A 42 19.58 -9.00 14.44
N HIS A 43 20.50 -8.57 13.59
CA HIS A 43 20.27 -7.45 12.70
C HIS A 43 19.15 -7.87 11.77
N ALA A 44 17.93 -7.43 12.08
CA ALA A 44 16.88 -7.40 11.07
C ALA A 44 17.43 -6.55 9.93
N GLU A 45 17.83 -7.20 8.84
CA GLU A 45 18.33 -6.55 7.65
C GLU A 45 17.15 -5.77 7.07
N VAL A 46 17.05 -4.50 7.44
CA VAL A 46 16.08 -3.58 6.87
C VAL A 46 16.44 -3.52 5.40
N ALA A 47 15.60 -4.10 4.54
CA ALA A 47 15.77 -4.03 3.11
C ALA A 47 16.08 -2.58 2.73
N ALA A 48 17.21 -2.37 2.05
CA ALA A 48 17.66 -1.04 1.72
C ALA A 48 16.53 -0.29 1.00
N ALA A 49 16.23 0.92 1.48
CA ALA A 49 15.22 1.76 0.87
C ALA A 49 15.56 1.97 -0.62
N ASP A 50 14.52 2.06 -1.46
CA ASP A 50 14.73 2.32 -2.88
C ASP A 50 15.61 3.57 -3.08
N PRO A 51 16.62 3.54 -3.96
CA PRO A 51 17.50 4.69 -4.20
C PRO A 51 16.76 5.98 -4.58
N ILE A 52 15.60 5.88 -5.23
CA ILE A 52 14.76 7.05 -5.58
C ILE A 52 14.21 7.69 -4.31
N ASP A 53 13.68 6.89 -3.39
CA ASP A 53 13.16 7.39 -2.11
C ASP A 53 14.30 7.91 -1.20
N ALA A 54 15.48 7.28 -1.26
CA ALA A 54 16.67 7.76 -0.56
C ALA A 54 17.15 9.12 -1.09
N SER A 55 17.18 9.29 -2.43
CA SER A 55 17.51 10.56 -3.07
C SER A 55 16.50 11.64 -2.73
N MET A 56 15.20 11.33 -2.71
CA MET A 56 14.16 12.27 -2.29
C MET A 56 14.37 12.73 -0.84
N ARG A 57 14.60 11.80 0.09
CA ARG A 57 14.87 12.13 1.50
C ARG A 57 16.10 13.02 1.64
N ALA A 58 17.18 12.73 0.90
CA ALA A 58 18.37 13.56 0.89
C ALA A 58 18.08 14.96 0.34
N CYS A 59 17.31 15.07 -0.74
CA CYS A 59 16.89 16.35 -1.33
C CYS A 59 16.10 17.21 -0.33
N LEU A 60 15.10 16.61 0.33
CA LEU A 60 14.25 17.29 1.32
C LEU A 60 15.03 17.79 2.55
N ALA A 61 16.17 17.18 2.86
CA ALA A 61 17.03 17.58 3.98
C ALA A 61 17.97 18.73 3.65
N ARG A 62 18.07 19.17 2.38
CA ARG A 62 18.95 20.26 1.98
C ARG A 62 18.40 21.61 2.42
N ALA A 63 19.28 22.48 2.93
CA ALA A 63 18.90 23.81 3.38
C ALA A 63 18.25 24.66 2.26
N ASP A 64 18.73 24.54 1.02
CA ASP A 64 18.20 25.25 -0.14
C ASP A 64 16.86 24.68 -0.65
N MET A 65 16.42 23.52 -0.14
CA MET A 65 15.13 22.89 -0.46
C MET A 65 14.10 23.01 0.68
N SER A 66 14.37 23.86 1.69
CA SER A 66 13.52 24.03 2.87
C SER A 66 12.19 24.73 2.59
N THR A 67 12.08 25.49 1.49
CA THR A 67 10.83 26.14 1.10
C THR A 67 9.82 25.12 0.58
N THR A 68 8.51 25.42 0.66
CA THR A 68 7.47 24.57 0.08
C THR A 68 7.73 24.23 -1.39
N MET A 69 8.16 25.22 -2.18
CA MET A 69 8.48 25.00 -3.59
C MET A 69 9.68 24.07 -3.78
N GLY A 70 10.73 24.22 -2.95
CA GLY A 70 11.88 23.31 -2.95
C GLY A 70 11.49 21.87 -2.59
N GLN A 71 10.60 21.71 -1.61
CA GLN A 71 10.07 20.40 -1.24
C GLN A 71 9.26 19.76 -2.38
N VAL A 72 8.36 20.52 -3.02
CA VAL A 72 7.62 20.06 -4.21
C VAL A 72 8.59 19.66 -5.32
N GLN A 73 9.64 20.43 -5.56
CA GLN A 73 10.67 20.11 -6.55
C GLN A 73 11.37 18.77 -6.23
N CYS A 74 11.69 18.50 -4.97
CA CYS A 74 12.24 17.20 -4.56
C CYS A 74 11.28 16.04 -4.85
N MET A 75 9.98 16.23 -4.57
CA MET A 75 8.95 15.22 -4.83
C MET A 75 8.71 15.00 -6.32
N ASP A 76 8.74 16.07 -7.12
CA ASP A 76 8.63 16.01 -8.57
C ASP A 76 9.81 15.28 -9.21
N ASN A 77 11.03 15.53 -8.74
CA ASN A 77 12.21 14.79 -9.18
C ASN A 77 12.10 13.29 -8.84
N ALA A 78 11.60 12.96 -7.64
CA ALA A 78 11.33 11.58 -7.26
C ALA A 78 10.25 10.95 -8.16
N ARG A 79 9.19 11.69 -8.51
CA ARG A 79 8.13 11.24 -9.42
C ARG A 79 8.69 10.94 -10.81
N ILE A 80 9.60 11.78 -11.31
CA ILE A 80 10.31 11.54 -12.58
C ILE A 80 11.15 10.25 -12.49
N GLY A 81 11.92 10.08 -11.42
CA GLY A 81 12.69 8.85 -11.19
C GLY A 81 11.82 7.60 -11.15
N TRP A 82 10.70 7.65 -10.43
CA TRP A 82 9.73 6.57 -10.36
C TRP A 82 9.04 6.30 -11.70
N LYS A 83 8.78 7.33 -12.52
CA LYS A 83 8.25 7.15 -13.88
C LYS A 83 9.25 6.39 -14.76
N THR A 84 10.53 6.76 -14.72
CA THR A 84 11.58 6.01 -15.42
C THR A 84 11.63 4.56 -14.94
N ALA A 85 11.44 4.31 -13.63
CA ALA A 85 11.36 2.96 -13.09
C ALA A 85 10.13 2.18 -13.58
N VAL A 86 8.96 2.82 -13.72
CA VAL A 86 7.77 2.23 -14.36
C VAL A 86 8.12 1.77 -15.77
N ASP A 87 8.67 2.66 -16.58
CA ASP A 87 8.97 2.39 -18.00
C ASP A 87 9.99 1.26 -18.14
N ASN A 88 11.08 1.29 -17.37
CA ASN A 88 12.11 0.25 -17.39
C ASN A 88 11.57 -1.11 -16.95
N ALA A 89 10.84 -1.18 -15.83
CA ALA A 89 10.29 -2.44 -15.34
C ALA A 89 9.25 -3.01 -16.31
N TYR A 90 8.44 -2.14 -16.92
CA TYR A 90 7.47 -2.54 -17.94
C TYR A 90 8.15 -3.14 -19.18
N GLN A 91 9.17 -2.48 -19.74
CA GLN A 91 9.88 -3.02 -20.91
C GLN A 91 10.54 -4.37 -20.62
N GLN A 92 11.21 -4.49 -19.47
CA GLN A 92 11.82 -5.74 -19.04
C GLN A 92 10.78 -6.85 -18.85
N LEU A 93 9.60 -6.52 -18.30
CA LEU A 93 8.51 -7.46 -18.12
C LEU A 93 7.99 -7.95 -19.47
N LEU A 94 7.71 -7.06 -20.42
CA LEU A 94 7.22 -7.46 -21.74
C LEU A 94 8.20 -8.36 -22.51
N ALA A 95 9.50 -8.14 -22.33
CA ALA A 95 10.55 -8.96 -22.94
C ALA A 95 10.55 -10.41 -22.42
N LYS A 96 10.20 -10.63 -21.14
CA LYS A 96 10.15 -11.98 -20.52
C LYS A 96 8.83 -12.70 -20.72
N LEU A 97 7.74 -11.99 -21.03
CA LEU A 97 6.41 -12.58 -21.07
C LEU A 97 6.06 -13.23 -22.42
N PRO A 98 5.32 -14.35 -22.40
CA PRO A 98 4.73 -14.91 -23.60
C PRO A 98 3.65 -13.97 -24.19
N PRO A 99 3.35 -14.03 -25.51
CA PRO A 99 2.49 -13.06 -26.19
C PRO A 99 1.10 -12.86 -25.55
N ALA A 100 0.49 -13.93 -25.04
CA ALA A 100 -0.83 -13.85 -24.41
C ALA A 100 -0.81 -13.06 -23.08
N ARG A 101 0.24 -13.22 -22.26
CA ARG A 101 0.42 -12.43 -21.02
C ARG A 101 0.83 -11.00 -21.35
N ARG A 102 1.68 -10.81 -22.35
CA ARG A 102 2.14 -9.49 -22.82
C ARG A 102 0.96 -8.57 -23.16
N ARG A 103 0.01 -9.02 -23.98
CA ARG A 103 -1.19 -8.24 -24.36
C ARG A 103 -2.03 -7.78 -23.17
N ARG A 104 -2.13 -8.60 -22.13
CA ARG A 104 -2.87 -8.22 -20.90
C ARG A 104 -2.13 -7.12 -20.13
N TRP A 105 -0.81 -7.22 -20.02
CA TRP A 105 0.02 -6.18 -19.39
C TRP A 105 0.00 -4.87 -20.18
N GLU A 106 0.03 -4.92 -21.51
CA GLU A 106 -0.13 -3.75 -22.38
C GLU A 106 -1.48 -3.05 -22.17
N LYS A 107 -2.56 -3.82 -22.09
CA LYS A 107 -3.88 -3.27 -21.80
C LYS A 107 -3.96 -2.66 -20.40
N SER A 108 -3.36 -3.31 -19.40
CA SER A 108 -3.28 -2.76 -18.04
C SER A 108 -2.48 -1.46 -18.00
N GLN A 109 -1.30 -1.42 -18.66
CA GLN A 109 -0.44 -0.24 -18.68
C GLN A 109 -1.10 0.95 -19.39
N SER A 110 -1.69 0.74 -20.57
CA SER A 110 -2.42 1.79 -21.28
C SER A 110 -3.62 2.31 -20.48
N SER A 111 -4.37 1.43 -19.82
CA SER A 111 -5.49 1.82 -18.97
C SER A 111 -5.02 2.56 -17.71
N TRP A 112 -3.87 2.17 -17.15
CA TRP A 112 -3.25 2.87 -16.03
C TRP A 112 -2.87 4.30 -16.42
N LEU A 113 -2.19 4.49 -17.56
CA LEU A 113 -1.82 5.82 -18.08
C LEU A 113 -3.04 6.71 -18.29
N ALA A 114 -4.07 6.21 -18.98
CA ALA A 114 -5.32 6.93 -19.17
C ALA A 114 -6.00 7.31 -17.83
N SER A 115 -5.90 6.44 -16.82
CA SER A 115 -6.38 6.76 -15.48
C SER A 115 -5.57 7.85 -14.79
N ARG A 116 -4.25 7.96 -15.03
CA ARG A 116 -3.40 9.02 -14.46
C ARG A 116 -3.67 10.36 -15.11
N ASP A 117 -3.86 10.38 -16.42
CA ASP A 117 -4.21 11.60 -17.16
C ASP A 117 -5.56 12.17 -16.70
N ALA A 118 -6.57 11.30 -16.54
CA ALA A 118 -7.87 11.71 -16.04
C ALA A 118 -7.81 12.13 -14.55
N GLU A 119 -7.02 11.44 -13.73
CA GLU A 119 -6.84 11.79 -12.32
C GLU A 119 -6.17 13.15 -12.14
N LYS A 120 -5.18 13.50 -12.97
CA LYS A 120 -4.53 14.82 -12.91
C LYS A 120 -5.54 15.98 -12.99
N GLN A 121 -6.55 15.84 -13.85
CA GLN A 121 -7.63 16.84 -13.95
C GLN A 121 -8.51 16.89 -12.71
N LEU A 122 -8.78 15.74 -12.08
CA LEU A 122 -9.52 15.67 -10.83
C LEU A 122 -8.73 16.33 -9.68
N LEU A 123 -7.43 16.03 -9.55
CA LEU A 123 -6.58 16.63 -8.54
C LEU A 123 -6.59 18.15 -8.67
N ALA A 124 -6.31 18.67 -9.88
CA ALA A 124 -6.33 20.11 -10.13
C ALA A 124 -7.69 20.75 -9.76
N ALA A 125 -8.81 20.09 -10.07
CA ALA A 125 -10.13 20.58 -9.74
C ALA A 125 -10.44 20.57 -8.23
N VAL A 126 -9.91 19.60 -7.48
CA VAL A 126 -10.06 19.53 -6.01
C VAL A 126 -9.15 20.55 -5.33
N PHE A 127 -7.87 20.59 -5.68
CA PHE A 127 -6.90 21.48 -5.04
C PHE A 127 -7.12 22.96 -5.38
N ALA A 128 -7.75 23.28 -6.51
CA ALA A 128 -8.25 24.63 -6.79
C ALA A 128 -9.29 25.14 -5.78
N THR A 129 -9.88 24.25 -4.96
CA THR A 129 -10.80 24.63 -3.87
C THR A 129 -10.10 24.80 -2.52
N THR A 130 -8.76 24.80 -2.48
CA THR A 130 -7.98 24.84 -1.24
C THR A 130 -7.08 26.08 -1.14
N GLN A 131 -6.65 26.42 0.07
CA GLN A 131 -5.69 27.50 0.33
C GLN A 131 -4.59 27.05 1.31
N GLY A 132 -3.38 27.53 1.12
CA GLY A 132 -2.23 27.25 1.99
C GLY A 132 -1.25 26.21 1.44
N SER A 133 0.01 26.33 1.85
CA SER A 133 1.14 25.54 1.35
C SER A 133 1.06 24.05 1.67
N THR A 134 0.36 23.66 2.74
CA THR A 134 0.15 22.24 3.11
C THR A 134 -0.57 21.46 2.02
N TYR A 135 -1.54 22.08 1.32
CA TYR A 135 -2.25 21.42 0.23
C TYR A 135 -1.41 21.30 -1.03
N VAL A 136 -0.46 22.21 -1.26
CA VAL A 136 0.50 22.10 -2.37
C VAL A 136 1.39 20.87 -2.21
N LEU A 137 1.90 20.64 -0.99
CA LEU A 137 2.67 19.41 -0.69
C LEU A 137 1.79 18.15 -0.79
N SER A 138 0.55 18.25 -0.33
CA SER A 138 -0.40 17.15 -0.41
C SER A 138 -0.71 16.77 -1.87
N GLU A 139 -0.89 17.75 -2.76
CA GLU A 139 -1.09 17.51 -4.19
C GLU A 139 0.14 16.85 -4.83
N ALA A 140 1.35 17.34 -4.51
CA ALA A 140 2.59 16.75 -5.02
C ALA A 140 2.72 15.27 -4.60
N ASP A 141 2.38 14.94 -3.35
CA ASP A 141 2.39 13.55 -2.84
C ASP A 141 1.36 12.69 -3.58
N MET A 142 0.14 13.21 -3.78
CA MET A 142 -0.92 12.50 -4.50
C MET A 142 -0.57 12.22 -5.97
N GLN A 143 0.31 13.01 -6.57
CA GLN A 143 0.85 12.74 -7.90
C GLN A 143 2.03 11.75 -7.88
N LEU A 144 2.81 11.72 -6.80
CA LEU A 144 3.99 10.87 -6.65
C LEU A 144 3.63 9.41 -6.35
N GLN A 145 2.86 9.16 -5.28
CA GLN A 145 2.66 7.81 -4.75
C GLN A 145 2.13 6.81 -5.79
N PRO A 146 1.13 7.14 -6.64
CA PRO A 146 0.63 6.17 -7.61
C PRO A 146 1.64 5.75 -8.68
N VAL A 147 2.66 6.59 -8.96
CA VAL A 147 3.74 6.28 -9.91
C VAL A 147 4.72 5.32 -9.25
N ARG A 148 5.08 5.57 -7.99
CA ARG A 148 5.89 4.67 -7.16
C ARG A 148 5.25 3.30 -7.03
N ASP A 149 3.99 3.24 -6.64
CA ASP A 149 3.26 1.98 -6.45
C ASP A 149 3.18 1.18 -7.76
N ARG A 150 2.99 1.86 -8.90
CA ARG A 150 3.00 1.20 -10.21
C ARG A 150 4.37 0.60 -10.55
N ALA A 151 5.46 1.31 -10.25
CA ALA A 151 6.81 0.81 -10.48
C ALA A 151 7.08 -0.45 -9.66
N LEU A 152 6.70 -0.43 -8.38
CA LEU A 152 6.85 -1.58 -7.48
C LEU A 152 6.00 -2.77 -7.94
N ALA A 153 4.74 -2.54 -8.34
CA ALA A 153 3.90 -3.60 -8.89
C ALA A 153 4.48 -4.25 -10.15
N LEU A 154 5.05 -3.45 -11.06
CA LEU A 154 5.71 -3.96 -12.27
C LEU A 154 7.01 -4.71 -11.96
N ARG A 155 7.80 -4.24 -11.00
CA ARG A 155 9.02 -4.92 -10.53
C ARG A 155 8.70 -6.26 -9.86
N GLY A 156 7.66 -6.32 -9.04
CA GLY A 156 7.16 -7.58 -8.46
C GLY A 156 6.74 -8.56 -9.56
N ALA A 157 5.90 -8.10 -10.50
CA ALA A 157 5.50 -8.94 -11.64
C ALA A 157 6.67 -9.40 -12.53
N LEU A 158 7.72 -8.58 -12.64
CA LEU A 158 8.95 -8.93 -13.35
C LEU A 158 9.76 -10.01 -12.62
N ALA A 159 9.84 -9.94 -11.29
CA ALA A 159 10.46 -10.98 -10.47
C ALA A 159 9.71 -12.31 -10.63
N ASP A 160 8.37 -12.25 -10.68
CA ASP A 160 7.49 -13.42 -10.84
C ASP A 160 7.22 -13.81 -12.31
N ALA A 161 7.94 -13.23 -13.27
CA ALA A 161 7.62 -13.39 -14.69
C ALA A 161 7.64 -14.86 -15.16
N SER A 162 8.57 -15.67 -14.61
CA SER A 162 8.69 -17.11 -14.86
C SER A 162 7.73 -17.98 -14.04
N GLY A 163 7.03 -17.39 -13.06
CA GLY A 163 6.08 -18.09 -12.21
C GLY A 163 4.76 -18.45 -12.92
N PRO A 164 3.94 -19.32 -12.29
CA PRO A 164 2.60 -19.62 -12.78
C PRO A 164 1.74 -18.35 -12.82
N MET A 165 0.74 -18.32 -13.69
CA MET A 165 -0.20 -17.20 -13.71
C MET A 165 -0.97 -17.13 -12.38
N PRO A 166 -1.18 -15.92 -11.82
CA PRO A 166 -2.02 -15.74 -10.65
C PRO A 166 -3.41 -16.36 -10.88
N ARG A 167 -3.97 -16.96 -9.83
CA ARG A 167 -5.33 -17.45 -9.87
C ARG A 167 -6.28 -16.27 -10.03
N ARG A 168 -7.20 -16.38 -10.99
CA ARG A 168 -8.17 -15.33 -11.26
C ARG A 168 -8.98 -15.03 -9.98
N PRO A 169 -9.10 -13.76 -9.56
CA PRO A 169 -9.92 -13.39 -8.41
C PRO A 169 -11.38 -13.80 -8.61
N ARG A 170 -12.05 -14.15 -7.50
CA ARG A 170 -13.49 -14.50 -7.51
C ARG A 170 -14.33 -13.24 -7.76
N ALA A 171 -15.65 -13.37 -7.93
CA ALA A 171 -16.51 -12.19 -7.95
C ALA A 171 -16.32 -11.37 -6.65
N CYS A 172 -16.31 -10.04 -6.75
CA CYS A 172 -15.99 -9.17 -5.61
C CYS A 172 -17.00 -9.30 -4.46
N ASN A 173 -18.28 -9.55 -4.77
CA ASN A 173 -19.34 -9.84 -3.79
C ASN A 173 -19.20 -11.21 -3.12
N ALA A 174 -18.30 -12.08 -3.59
CA ALA A 174 -17.99 -13.35 -2.94
C ALA A 174 -16.76 -13.23 -2.01
N ASP A 175 -16.16 -12.04 -1.90
CA ASP A 175 -15.03 -11.74 -1.04
C ASP A 175 -15.35 -10.53 -0.17
N ALA A 176 -15.54 -10.76 1.14
CA ALA A 176 -15.92 -9.70 2.07
C ALA A 176 -14.93 -8.53 2.11
N ARG A 177 -13.63 -8.76 1.87
CA ARG A 177 -12.63 -7.68 1.84
C ARG A 177 -12.78 -6.83 0.57
N CYS A 178 -12.99 -7.49 -0.57
CA CYS A 178 -13.25 -6.80 -1.83
C CYS A 178 -14.56 -6.00 -1.76
N GLU A 179 -15.64 -6.63 -1.27
CA GLU A 179 -16.95 -5.99 -1.12
C GLU A 179 -16.87 -4.77 -0.19
N HIS A 180 -16.22 -4.90 0.97
CA HIS A 180 -16.01 -3.81 1.90
C HIS A 180 -15.22 -2.64 1.28
N ALA A 181 -14.11 -2.93 0.58
CA ALA A 181 -13.31 -1.90 -0.08
C ALA A 181 -14.11 -1.18 -1.19
N MET A 182 -14.94 -1.91 -1.95
CA MET A 182 -15.83 -1.31 -2.95
C MET A 182 -16.95 -0.48 -2.32
N PHE A 183 -17.49 -0.91 -1.19
CA PHE A 183 -18.47 -0.13 -0.42
C PHE A 183 -17.87 1.21 0.02
N ASP A 184 -16.69 1.19 0.64
CA ASP A 184 -15.99 2.40 1.08
C ASP A 184 -15.65 3.31 -0.09
N LEU A 185 -15.20 2.75 -1.21
CA LEU A 185 -14.93 3.53 -2.43
C LEU A 185 -16.17 4.30 -2.89
N ASN A 186 -17.32 3.62 -2.96
CA ASN A 186 -18.57 4.26 -3.38
C ASN A 186 -19.06 5.29 -2.36
N ARG A 187 -18.85 5.03 -1.05
CA ARG A 187 -19.17 5.97 0.02
C ARG A 187 -18.36 7.26 -0.13
N TYR A 188 -17.02 7.18 -0.17
CA TYR A 188 -16.18 8.38 -0.28
C TYR A 188 -16.34 9.08 -1.63
N TYR A 189 -16.65 8.35 -2.70
CA TYR A 189 -16.97 8.95 -4.00
C TYR A 189 -18.15 9.93 -3.89
N ARG A 190 -19.25 9.51 -3.25
CA ARG A 190 -20.44 10.37 -3.05
C ARG A 190 -20.13 11.57 -2.15
N VAL A 191 -19.33 11.36 -1.10
CA VAL A 191 -18.89 12.46 -0.22
C VAL A 191 -18.09 13.49 -1.02
N LEU A 192 -17.09 13.06 -1.77
CA LEU A 192 -16.29 13.94 -2.62
C LEU A 192 -17.17 14.67 -3.65
N GLU A 193 -18.03 13.95 -4.36
CA GLU A 193 -18.94 14.53 -5.35
C GLU A 193 -19.82 15.64 -4.76
N SER A 194 -20.34 15.44 -3.54
CA SER A 194 -21.17 16.42 -2.85
C SER A 194 -20.42 17.72 -2.50
N LYS A 195 -19.12 17.61 -2.20
CA LYS A 195 -18.26 18.75 -1.84
C LYS A 195 -17.67 19.48 -3.05
N MET A 196 -17.60 18.83 -4.21
CA MET A 196 -17.05 19.44 -5.42
C MET A 196 -18.00 20.47 -6.04
N PRO A 197 -17.48 21.58 -6.60
CA PRO A 197 -18.25 22.50 -7.43
C PRO A 197 -18.92 21.77 -8.60
N ALA A 198 -20.18 22.13 -8.90
CA ALA A 198 -21.00 21.43 -9.90
C ALA A 198 -20.31 21.32 -11.27
N GLN A 199 -19.65 22.40 -11.71
CA GLN A 199 -18.88 22.47 -12.95
C GLN A 199 -17.68 21.51 -12.99
N SER A 200 -17.14 21.14 -11.83
CA SER A 200 -15.96 20.29 -11.69
C SER A 200 -16.30 18.81 -11.51
N ARG A 201 -17.53 18.46 -11.10
CA ARG A 201 -17.97 17.05 -10.90
C ARG A 201 -17.72 16.12 -12.10
N PRO A 202 -17.82 16.55 -13.38
CA PRO A 202 -17.47 15.70 -14.51
C PRO A 202 -16.02 15.19 -14.50
N THR A 203 -15.07 15.91 -13.88
CA THR A 203 -13.68 15.45 -13.73
C THR A 203 -13.60 14.20 -12.86
N LEU A 204 -14.33 14.15 -11.73
CA LEU A 204 -14.43 12.99 -10.85
C LEU A 204 -15.03 11.78 -11.58
N ALA A 205 -16.11 11.99 -12.32
CA ALA A 205 -16.74 10.93 -13.09
C ALA A 205 -15.82 10.37 -14.18
N ARG A 206 -15.07 11.22 -14.89
CA ARG A 206 -14.07 10.80 -15.89
C ARG A 206 -12.93 10.01 -15.26
N ALA A 207 -12.34 10.53 -14.18
CA ALA A 207 -11.25 9.88 -13.46
C ALA A 207 -11.67 8.51 -12.91
N GLN A 208 -12.86 8.42 -12.32
CA GLN A 208 -13.39 7.16 -11.79
C GLN A 208 -13.67 6.12 -12.89
N ARG A 209 -14.19 6.54 -14.05
CA ARG A 209 -14.36 5.63 -15.20
C ARG A 209 -13.03 5.10 -15.72
N ALA A 210 -12.03 5.98 -15.88
CA ALA A 210 -10.70 5.59 -16.33
C ALA A 210 -10.01 4.64 -15.33
N TRP A 211 -10.14 4.91 -14.03
CA TRP A 211 -9.64 3.99 -12.99
C TRP A 211 -10.35 2.63 -13.00
N ARG A 212 -11.68 2.58 -13.19
CA ARG A 212 -12.41 1.29 -13.32
C ARG A 212 -11.94 0.49 -14.52
N ALA A 213 -11.61 1.15 -15.64
CA ALA A 213 -11.02 0.49 -16.80
C ALA A 213 -9.65 -0.10 -16.48
N TYR A 214 -8.82 0.62 -15.73
CA TYR A 214 -7.55 0.11 -15.20
C TYR A 214 -7.74 -1.11 -14.28
N LEU A 215 -8.62 -1.03 -13.28
CA LEU A 215 -8.92 -2.15 -12.38
C LEU A 215 -9.36 -3.39 -13.17
N THR A 216 -10.23 -3.21 -14.16
CA THR A 216 -10.72 -4.31 -15.02
C THR A 216 -9.59 -4.93 -15.82
N ALA A 217 -8.72 -4.12 -16.41
CA ALA A 217 -7.56 -4.58 -17.18
C ALA A 217 -6.50 -5.29 -16.31
N SER A 218 -6.38 -4.90 -15.03
CA SER A 218 -5.41 -5.47 -14.09
C SER A 218 -5.92 -6.69 -13.33
N THR A 219 -7.23 -6.85 -13.13
CA THR A 219 -7.81 -8.00 -12.42
C THR A 219 -7.33 -9.38 -12.91
N PRO A 220 -7.16 -9.66 -14.22
CA PRO A 220 -6.64 -10.96 -14.69
C PRO A 220 -5.11 -11.12 -14.56
N LEU A 221 -4.41 -10.10 -14.06
CA LEU A 221 -2.95 -10.06 -13.89
C LEU A 221 -2.51 -10.20 -12.44
N VAL A 222 -3.45 -10.10 -11.49
CA VAL A 222 -3.20 -10.11 -10.05
C VAL A 222 -4.04 -11.18 -9.39
N ASP A 223 -3.62 -11.58 -8.18
CA ASP A 223 -4.42 -12.45 -7.32
C ASP A 223 -5.47 -11.63 -6.54
N GLU A 224 -6.12 -12.28 -5.58
CA GLU A 224 -7.17 -11.67 -4.76
C GLU A 224 -6.63 -10.48 -3.93
N HIS A 225 -5.43 -10.62 -3.34
CA HIS A 225 -4.79 -9.56 -2.57
C HIS A 225 -4.40 -8.37 -3.44
N GLY A 226 -3.75 -8.61 -4.58
CA GLY A 226 -3.36 -7.54 -5.49
C GLY A 226 -4.57 -6.77 -6.06
N ARG A 227 -5.72 -7.44 -6.23
CA ARG A 227 -6.97 -6.74 -6.58
C ARG A 227 -7.44 -5.83 -5.45
N ILE A 228 -7.44 -6.33 -4.21
CA ILE A 228 -7.83 -5.56 -3.02
C ILE A 228 -6.90 -4.36 -2.84
N ASP A 229 -5.59 -4.50 -3.08
CA ASP A 229 -4.62 -3.40 -2.97
C ASP A 229 -4.92 -2.28 -3.98
N ILE A 230 -5.25 -2.62 -5.23
CA ILE A 230 -5.64 -1.62 -6.24
C ILE A 230 -6.89 -0.85 -5.80
N ILE A 231 -7.88 -1.54 -5.21
CA ILE A 231 -9.11 -0.92 -4.72
C ILE A 231 -8.81 -0.06 -3.49
N GLY A 232 -8.03 -0.58 -2.53
CA GLY A 232 -7.64 0.12 -1.31
C GLY A 232 -6.87 1.41 -1.58
N ALA A 233 -5.92 1.40 -2.53
CA ALA A 233 -5.22 2.60 -2.97
C ALA A 233 -6.18 3.67 -3.54
N ARG A 234 -7.22 3.24 -4.26
CA ARG A 234 -8.26 4.14 -4.75
C ARG A 234 -9.14 4.67 -3.62
N VAL A 235 -9.53 3.84 -2.67
CA VAL A 235 -10.27 4.26 -1.46
C VAL A 235 -9.49 5.34 -0.73
N ALA A 236 -8.20 5.14 -0.47
CA ALA A 236 -7.35 6.11 0.20
C ALA A 236 -7.28 7.45 -0.56
N THR A 237 -7.15 7.39 -1.88
CA THR A 237 -7.12 8.58 -2.75
C THR A 237 -8.44 9.35 -2.67
N ILE A 238 -9.58 8.67 -2.87
CA ILE A 238 -10.90 9.33 -2.89
C ILE A 238 -11.27 9.83 -1.49
N LYS A 239 -10.92 9.09 -0.43
CA LYS A 239 -11.06 9.54 0.95
C LYS A 239 -10.29 10.83 1.18
N ARG A 240 -8.99 10.87 0.88
CA ARG A 240 -8.16 12.07 1.03
C ARG A 240 -8.75 13.25 0.26
N LEU A 241 -9.12 13.06 -1.01
CA LEU A 241 -9.76 14.12 -1.80
C LEU A 241 -11.08 14.60 -1.17
N SER A 242 -11.89 13.68 -0.62
CA SER A 242 -13.14 14.03 0.06
C SER A 242 -12.92 14.81 1.35
N GLU A 243 -11.77 14.63 1.99
CA GLU A 243 -11.34 15.38 3.18
C GLU A 243 -10.68 16.71 2.79
N THR A 244 -10.19 16.86 1.57
CA THR A 244 -9.53 18.07 1.03
C THR A 244 -10.48 19.05 0.34
N ALA A 245 -11.46 18.56 -0.43
CA ALA A 245 -12.32 19.40 -1.25
C ALA A 245 -13.15 20.39 -0.41
N GLY A 246 -13.11 21.67 -0.79
CA GLY A 246 -13.84 22.76 -0.13
C GLY A 246 -13.21 23.26 1.18
N ASN A 247 -11.98 22.87 1.50
CA ASN A 247 -11.26 23.40 2.65
C ASN A 247 -10.53 24.70 2.27
N HIS A 248 -11.14 25.83 2.58
CA HIS A 248 -10.55 27.17 2.45
C HIS A 248 -9.79 27.58 3.72
#